data_AF-A0A944VT28-F1
#
_entry.id   AF-A0A944VT28-F1
#
_cell.length_a   1.000
_cell.length_b   1.000
_cell.length_c   1.000
_cell.angle_alpha   90.00
_cell.angle_beta   90.00
_cell.angle_gamma   90.00
#
_symmetry.space_group_name_H-M   'P 1'
#
loop_
_entity.id
_entity.type
_entity.pdbx_description
1 polymer ?
#
loop_
_entity_poly.entity_id
_entity_poly.type
_entity_poly.pdbx_seq_one_letter_code
_entity_poly.pdbx_strand_id
1 'polypeptide(L)'
;MRTKNNSKVIVDTCIWIEFFRTKSTISNRLRDFISNNQVAGVGIILAELLQGVKTKKEHGIITDIFDAIEYLEVTRDIWIEAGNLARKLRADG
;
A
#
# COMPACT_ATOMS: atom_id res chain seq x y z
N MET A 1 16.78 -4.08 25.20
CA MET A 1 15.33 -3.94 24.88
C MET A 1 15.11 -4.58 23.52
N ARG A 2 14.49 -5.78 23.45
CA ARG A 2 14.19 -6.42 22.16
C ARG A 2 13.13 -5.56 21.47
N THR A 3 13.47 -4.94 20.34
CA THR A 3 12.50 -4.28 19.46
C THR A 3 11.46 -5.32 19.08
N LYS A 4 10.21 -5.08 19.50
CA LYS A 4 9.07 -5.89 19.09
C LYS A 4 9.03 -5.79 17.56
N ASN A 5 9.29 -6.89 16.87
CA ASN A 5 9.27 -6.94 15.41
C ASN A 5 7.80 -6.76 14.97
N ASN A 6 7.36 -5.52 14.83
CA ASN A 6 5.98 -5.21 14.47
C ASN A 6 5.90 -5.36 12.95
N SER A 7 5.62 -6.58 12.48
CA SER A 7 5.52 -6.90 11.06
C SER A 7 4.52 -5.95 10.39
N LYS A 8 5.04 -5.09 9.51
CA LYS A 8 4.24 -4.23 8.65
C LYS A 8 3.70 -5.03 7.46
N VAL A 9 2.57 -4.58 6.93
CA VAL A 9 2.02 -5.08 5.68
C VAL A 9 1.98 -3.96 4.64
N ILE A 10 2.29 -4.31 3.40
CA ILE A 10 2.02 -3.48 2.23
C ILE A 10 0.65 -3.90 1.71
N VAL A 11 -0.25 -2.93 1.55
CA VAL A 11 -1.65 -3.18 1.19
C VAL A 11 -1.82 -2.83 -0.28
N ASP A 12 -2.19 -3.82 -1.08
CA ASP A 12 -2.41 -3.67 -2.52
C ASP A 12 -3.53 -2.66 -2.84
N THR A 13 -3.46 -2.06 -4.03
CA THR A 13 -4.40 -1.05 -4.50
C THR A 13 -5.85 -1.54 -4.50
N CYS A 14 -6.11 -2.81 -4.82
CA CYS A 14 -7.48 -3.33 -4.82
C CYS A 14 -8.15 -3.27 -3.43
N ILE A 15 -7.38 -3.51 -2.37
CA ILE A 15 -7.86 -3.48 -0.99
C ILE A 15 -8.11 -2.02 -0.54
N TRP A 16 -7.25 -1.09 -0.94
CA TRP A 16 -7.48 0.34 -0.72
C TRP A 16 -8.75 0.82 -1.43
N ILE A 17 -8.96 0.42 -2.69
CA ILE A 17 -10.18 0.76 -3.44
C ILE A 17 -11.42 0.25 -2.71
N GLU A 18 -11.41 -0.98 -2.20
CA GLU A 18 -12.51 -1.51 -1.40
C GLU A 18 -12.74 -0.70 -0.11
N PHE A 19 -11.66 -0.37 0.60
CA PHE A 19 -11.69 0.42 1.83
C PHE A 19 -12.36 1.79 1.67
N PHE A 20 -12.10 2.47 0.55
CA PHE A 20 -12.69 3.78 0.28
C PHE A 20 -14.14 3.71 -0.22
N ARG A 21 -14.53 2.62 -0.90
CA ARG A 21 -15.85 2.49 -1.53
C ARG A 21 -16.92 1.92 -0.61
N THR A 22 -16.56 0.94 0.22
CA THR A 22 -17.53 0.12 0.93
C THR A 22 -17.11 -0.11 2.38
N LYS A 23 -18.08 -0.15 3.30
CA LYS A 23 -17.85 -0.70 4.63
C LYS A 23 -17.98 -2.22 4.56
N SER A 24 -16.85 -2.92 4.44
CA SER A 24 -16.78 -4.39 4.46
C SER A 24 -15.95 -4.89 5.64
N THR A 25 -15.93 -6.22 5.82
CA THR A 25 -15.02 -6.88 6.77
C THR A 25 -13.55 -6.60 6.45
N ILE A 26 -13.19 -6.51 5.17
CA ILE A 26 -11.85 -6.14 4.71
C ILE A 26 -11.54 -4.69 5.08
N SER A 27 -12.46 -3.76 4.82
CA SER A 27 -12.29 -2.36 5.18
C SER A 27 -12.10 -2.18 6.69
N ASN A 28 -12.85 -2.91 7.52
CA ASN A 28 -12.71 -2.88 8.98
C ASN A 28 -11.35 -3.42 9.42
N ARG A 29 -10.91 -4.56 8.87
CA ARG A 29 -9.58 -5.12 9.16
C ARG A 29 -8.46 -4.15 8.80
N LEU A 30 -8.58 -3.46 7.67
CA LEU A 30 -7.59 -2.45 7.27
C LEU A 30 -7.61 -1.25 8.23
N ARG A 31 -8.77 -0.80 8.73
CA ARG A 31 -8.84 0.24 9.78
C ARG A 31 -8.08 -0.17 11.02
N ASP A 32 -8.21 -1.41 11.46
CA ASP A 32 -7.49 -1.93 12.63
C ASP A 32 -5.97 -1.91 12.38
N PHE A 33 -5.53 -2.34 11.19
CA PHE A 33 -4.11 -2.35 10.84
C PHE A 33 -3.53 -0.93 10.76
N ILE A 34 -4.26 0.03 10.20
CA ILE A 34 -3.85 1.44 10.18
C ILE A 34 -3.75 1.97 11.61
N SER A 35 -4.77 1.73 12.44
CA SER A 35 -4.83 2.21 13.83
C SER A 35 -3.73 1.62 14.71
N ASN A 36 -3.28 0.40 14.41
CA ASN A 36 -2.19 -0.28 15.10
C ASN A 36 -0.80 0.03 14.51
N ASN A 37 -0.70 0.98 13.56
CA ASN A 37 0.52 1.33 12.84
C ASN A 37 1.18 0.09 12.18
N GLN A 38 0.37 -0.77 11.56
CA GLN A 38 0.82 -2.02 10.92
C GLN A 38 0.81 -1.94 9.38
N VAL A 39 0.47 -0.81 8.80
CA VAL A 39 0.47 -0.58 7.35
C VAL A 39 1.69 0.25 6.97
N ALA A 40 2.28 -0.08 5.82
CA ALA A 40 3.28 0.73 5.16
C ALA A 40 2.81 1.12 3.74
N GLY A 41 3.06 2.35 3.35
CA GLY A 41 2.78 2.90 2.03
C GLY A 41 3.97 2.72 1.09
N VAL A 42 3.68 2.59 -0.21
CA VAL A 42 4.67 2.50 -1.29
C VAL A 42 4.23 3.38 -2.44
N GLY A 43 5.18 4.03 -3.11
CA GLY A 43 4.88 5.04 -4.13
C GLY A 43 4.03 4.56 -5.30
N ILE A 44 4.22 3.32 -5.76
CA ILE A 44 3.41 2.78 -6.88
C ILE A 44 1.93 2.67 -6.50
N ILE A 45 1.63 2.27 -5.26
CA ILE A 45 0.27 2.12 -4.75
C ILE A 45 -0.37 3.51 -4.57
N LEU A 46 0.38 4.47 -4.03
CA LEU A 46 -0.08 5.86 -3.92
C LEU A 46 -0.40 6.44 -5.32
N ALA A 47 0.47 6.21 -6.30
CA ALA A 47 0.27 6.70 -7.66
C ALA A 47 -1.00 6.13 -8.32
N GLU A 48 -1.25 4.82 -8.19
CA GLU A 48 -2.46 4.18 -8.71
C GLU A 48 -3.73 4.72 -8.05
N LEU A 49 -3.70 4.93 -6.72
CA LEU A 49 -4.84 5.51 -6.00
C LEU A 49 -5.12 6.95 -6.42
N LEU A 50 -4.09 7.79 -6.54
CA LEU A 50 -4.23 9.19 -6.97
C LEU A 50 -4.63 9.33 -8.44
N GLN A 51 -4.28 8.37 -9.30
CA GLN A 51 -4.79 8.33 -10.67
C GLN A 51 -6.31 8.04 -10.70
N GLY A 52 -6.80 7.22 -9.76
CA GLY A 52 -8.19 6.76 -9.71
C GLY A 52 -9.19 7.72 -9.05
N VAL A 53 -8.74 8.76 -8.34
CA VAL A 53 -9.65 9.70 -7.64
C VAL A 53 -10.43 10.59 -8.59
N LYS A 54 -11.69 10.89 -8.24
CA LYS A 54 -12.58 11.74 -9.04
C LYS A 54 -12.77 13.12 -8.43
N THR A 55 -12.50 13.26 -7.15
CA THR A 55 -12.76 14.49 -6.39
C THR A 55 -11.55 14.93 -5.57
N LYS A 56 -11.44 16.24 -5.34
CA LYS A 56 -10.41 16.80 -4.44
C LYS A 56 -10.51 16.25 -3.01
N LYS A 57 -11.73 15.91 -2.57
CA LYS A 57 -11.97 15.33 -1.24
C LYS A 57 -11.34 13.94 -1.12
N GLU A 58 -11.54 13.08 -2.10
CA GLU A 58 -10.93 11.73 -2.12
C GLU A 58 -9.41 11.82 -2.17
N HIS A 59 -8.88 12.74 -3.00
CA HIS A 59 -7.45 13.01 -3.05
C HIS A 59 -6.88 13.35 -1.66
N GLY A 60 -7.50 14.31 -0.96
CA GLY A 60 -7.07 14.73 0.38
C GLY A 60 -7.07 13.56 1.38
N ILE A 61 -8.14 12.75 1.39
CA ILE A 61 -8.22 11.58 2.28
C ILE A 61 -7.08 10.59 2.02
N ILE A 62 -6.75 10.33 0.76
CA ILE A 62 -5.66 9.40 0.42
C ILE A 62 -4.31 9.96 0.86
N THR A 63 -4.02 11.23 0.57
CA THR A 63 -2.75 11.84 0.98
C THR A 63 -2.61 11.89 2.50
N ASP A 64 -3.67 12.27 3.22
CA ASP A 64 -3.64 12.35 4.69
C ASP A 64 -3.35 10.98 5.33
N ILE A 65 -3.90 9.90 4.76
CA ILE A 65 -3.61 8.53 5.24
C ILE A 65 -2.15 8.16 4.96
N PHE A 66 -1.64 8.46 3.76
CA PHE A 66 -0.26 8.13 3.38
C PHE A 66 0.78 8.96 4.14
N ASP A 67 0.44 10.18 4.56
CA ASP A 67 1.26 11.02 5.43
C ASP A 67 1.32 10.50 6.88
N ALA A 68 0.28 9.76 7.31
CA ALA A 68 0.18 9.23 8.67
C ALA A 68 0.81 7.83 8.86
N ILE A 69 1.00 7.07 7.78
CA ILE A 69 1.62 5.74 7.81
C ILE A 69 3.10 5.81 7.46
N GLU A 70 3.85 4.78 7.81
CA GLU A 70 5.24 4.63 7.37
C GLU A 70 5.29 4.52 5.84
N TYR A 71 6.17 5.28 5.20
CA TYR A 71 6.36 5.25 3.75
C TYR A 71 7.69 4.59 3.40
N LEU A 72 7.63 3.59 2.52
CA LEU A 72 8.79 2.83 2.06
C LEU A 72 9.20 3.30 0.66
N GLU A 73 10.38 3.90 0.58
CA GLU A 73 10.97 4.30 -0.69
C GLU A 73 11.40 3.09 -1.52
N VAL A 74 11.10 3.13 -2.82
CA VAL A 74 11.49 2.08 -3.76
C VAL A 74 12.75 2.49 -4.50
N THR A 75 13.82 1.73 -4.30
CA THR A 75 15.12 2.00 -4.92
C THR A 75 15.22 1.39 -6.31
N ARG A 76 16.24 1.82 -7.07
CA ARG A 76 16.59 1.21 -8.36
C ARG A 76 16.82 -0.30 -8.25
N ASP A 77 17.43 -0.77 -7.17
CA ASP A 77 17.75 -2.19 -6.99
C ASP A 77 16.48 -3.04 -6.83
N ILE A 78 15.48 -2.53 -6.10
CA ILE A 78 14.17 -3.19 -5.98
C ILE A 78 13.50 -3.32 -7.37
N TRP A 79 13.60 -2.28 -8.21
CA TRP A 79 13.08 -2.36 -9.58
C TRP A 79 13.83 -3.38 -10.45
N ILE A 80 15.15 -3.49 -10.28
CA ILE A 80 15.96 -4.52 -10.96
C ILE A 80 15.51 -5.92 -10.52
N GLU A 81 15.31 -6.14 -9.22
CA GLU A 81 14.81 -7.40 -8.67
C GLU A 81 13.43 -7.76 -9.21
N ALA A 82 12.50 -6.80 -9.23
CA ALA A 82 11.17 -6.98 -9.79
C ALA A 82 11.22 -7.40 -11.27
N GLY A 83 12.07 -6.75 -12.07
CA GLY A 83 12.28 -7.11 -13.48
C GLY A 83 12.87 -8.51 -13.65
N ASN A 84 13.84 -8.89 -12.82
CA ASN A 84 14.43 -10.22 -12.83
C ASN A 84 13.42 -11.30 -12.45
N LEU A 85 12.58 -11.05 -11.44
CA LEU A 85 11.49 -11.95 -11.05
C LEU A 85 10.48 -12.12 -12.19
N ALA A 86 10.04 -11.03 -12.81
CA ALA A 86 9.11 -11.07 -13.93
C ALA A 86 9.70 -11.85 -15.13
N ARG A 87 10.98 -11.66 -15.44
CA ARG A 87 11.68 -12.44 -16.48
C ARG A 87 11.70 -13.93 -16.16
N LYS A 88 12.00 -14.30 -14.91
CA LYS A 88 12.01 -15.70 -14.47
C LYS A 88 10.63 -16.35 -14.61
N LEU A 89 9.58 -15.68 -14.11
CA LEU A 89 8.20 -16.18 -14.20
C LEU A 89 7.73 -16.39 -15.65
N ARG A 90 8.22 -15.57 -16.60
CA ARG A 90 7.94 -15.79 -18.04
C ARG A 90 8.68 -16.97 -18.65
N ALA A 91 9.85 -17.31 -18.13
CA ALA A 91 10.64 -18.44 -18.61
C ALA A 91 10.12 -19.78 -18.05
N ASP A 92 9.49 -19.74 -16.87
CA ASP A 92 8.86 -20.89 -16.20
C ASP A 92 7.41 -21.14 -16.67
N GLY A 93 6.90 -20.31 -17.58
CA GLY A 93 5.52 -20.33 -18.11
C GLY A 93 5.37 -21.04 -19.44
#